data_AF-A0A9E4S687-F1
#
_entry.id   AF-A0A9E4S687-F1
#
_cell.length_a   1.000
_cell.length_b   1.000
_cell.length_c   1.000
_cell.angle_alpha   90.00
_cell.angle_beta   90.00
_cell.angle_gamma   90.00
#
_symmetry.space_group_name_H-M   'P 1'
#
loop_
_entity.id
_entity.type
_entity.pdbx_description
1 polymer ?
#
loop_
_entity_poly.entity_id
_entity_poly.type
_entity_poly.pdbx_seq_one_letter_code
_entity_poly.pdbx_strand_id
1 'polypeptide(L)'
;MRRTGRILRAQAHLVPHRIRDPGHSGWIAGHRPLSHTLVGHSGGGVRIVRPKLKGILETCLYAEKLEAAEEFYGRVLGLVPFAKEEGRHLFFRFGEGVFLIFNPNATAVTGGDVPTHGAHGPGHVAFRIEDDEVDSWRKHLSDLGVEIELELNWPSGGRSLYFRDPAGNSLELATAEVWGIQTKNIP
;
A
#
# COMPACT_ATOMS: atom_id res chain seq x y z
N MET A 1 41.01 -34.87 39.82
CA MET A 1 39.58 -35.10 39.46
C MET A 1 39.42 -34.77 37.98
N ARG A 2 39.30 -35.81 37.14
CA ARG A 2 39.31 -35.70 35.67
C ARG A 2 37.91 -35.28 35.20
N ARG A 3 37.80 -34.22 34.39
CA ARG A 3 36.67 -34.03 33.46
C ARG A 3 37.20 -33.52 32.12
N THR A 4 37.33 -34.47 31.21
CA THR A 4 37.44 -34.32 29.76
C THR A 4 36.18 -33.65 29.21
N GLY A 5 36.32 -32.48 28.59
CA GLY A 5 35.28 -31.83 27.78
C GLY A 5 35.70 -31.83 26.32
N ARG A 6 34.97 -32.58 25.49
CA ARG A 6 35.19 -32.77 24.05
C ARG A 6 35.10 -31.45 23.28
N ILE A 7 36.06 -31.27 22.37
CA ILE A 7 36.02 -30.36 21.23
C ILE A 7 34.91 -30.85 20.28
N LEU A 8 33.93 -30.00 19.99
CA LEU A 8 33.02 -30.17 18.85
C LEU A 8 33.26 -29.02 17.87
N ARG A 9 33.98 -29.34 16.79
CA ARG A 9 34.06 -28.54 15.57
C ARG A 9 32.68 -28.54 14.92
N ALA A 10 32.02 -27.39 14.83
CA ALA A 10 30.92 -27.21 13.89
C ALA A 10 31.51 -27.02 12.49
N GLN A 11 31.23 -27.97 11.60
CA GLN A 11 31.57 -27.87 10.18
C GLN A 11 30.69 -26.80 9.53
N ALA A 12 31.33 -25.82 8.90
CA ALA A 12 30.68 -24.92 7.96
C ALA A 12 30.27 -25.73 6.73
N HIS A 13 28.96 -25.94 6.56
CA HIS A 13 28.41 -26.41 5.30
C HIS A 13 28.21 -25.21 4.37
N LEU A 14 29.14 -25.07 3.42
CA LEU A 14 28.97 -24.28 2.21
C LEU A 14 27.84 -24.91 1.39
N VAL A 15 26.71 -24.23 1.31
CA VAL A 15 25.63 -24.55 0.37
C VAL A 15 25.90 -23.73 -0.91
N PRO A 16 25.92 -24.35 -2.10
CA PRO A 16 26.31 -23.67 -3.33
C PRO A 16 25.29 -22.60 -3.72
N HIS A 17 25.81 -21.44 -4.16
CA HIS A 17 25.05 -20.40 -4.83
C HIS A 17 24.26 -20.98 -6.00
N ARG A 18 22.93 -20.97 -5.88
CA ARG A 18 22.04 -21.13 -7.03
C ARG A 18 21.65 -19.74 -7.51
N ILE A 19 22.17 -19.38 -8.67
CA ILE A 19 21.70 -18.27 -9.49
C ILE A 19 20.18 -18.43 -9.62
N ARG A 20 19.41 -17.48 -9.07
CA ARG A 20 17.97 -17.38 -9.34
C ARG A 20 17.81 -16.58 -10.62
N ASP A 21 17.16 -17.21 -11.58
CA ASP A 21 16.66 -16.62 -12.82
C ASP A 21 15.88 -15.32 -12.56
N PRO A 22 16.11 -14.24 -13.34
CA PRO A 22 15.27 -13.06 -13.34
C PRO A 22 14.05 -13.35 -14.24
N GLY A 23 13.05 -14.00 -13.69
CA GLY A 23 11.81 -14.28 -14.41
C GLY A 23 10.71 -14.69 -13.45
N HIS A 24 9.58 -13.99 -13.54
CA HIS A 24 8.35 -14.16 -12.73
C HIS A 24 8.23 -13.26 -11.48
N SER A 25 8.30 -11.95 -11.67
CA SER A 25 7.50 -10.99 -10.90
C SER A 25 6.06 -11.02 -11.44
N GLY A 26 5.31 -12.05 -11.07
CA GLY A 26 3.94 -12.29 -11.54
C GLY A 26 2.87 -11.67 -10.65
N TRP A 27 2.94 -10.36 -10.38
CA TRP A 27 1.79 -9.60 -9.89
C TRP A 27 1.41 -8.63 -11.02
N ILE A 28 0.42 -9.03 -11.84
CA ILE A 28 -0.25 -8.27 -12.92
C ILE A 28 0.40 -8.36 -14.33
N ALA A 29 -0.22 -9.18 -15.20
CA ALA A 29 -0.72 -8.80 -16.54
C ALA A 29 -1.18 -10.07 -17.32
N GLY A 30 -2.49 -10.26 -17.50
CA GLY A 30 -2.98 -11.23 -18.51
C GLY A 30 -4.22 -12.07 -18.22
N HIS A 31 -5.04 -11.79 -17.20
CA HIS A 31 -6.30 -12.53 -17.06
C HIS A 31 -7.29 -12.09 -18.16
N ARG A 32 -7.34 -12.86 -19.26
CA ARG A 32 -8.52 -12.90 -20.14
C ARG A 32 -9.73 -13.25 -19.28
N PRO A 33 -10.87 -12.55 -19.41
CA PRO A 33 -12.07 -12.93 -18.68
C PRO A 33 -12.48 -14.35 -19.11
N LEU A 34 -12.64 -15.25 -18.14
CA LEU A 34 -13.26 -16.56 -18.38
C LEU A 34 -14.70 -16.31 -18.83
N SER A 35 -14.99 -16.53 -20.11
CA SER A 35 -16.35 -16.55 -20.64
C SER A 35 -17.13 -17.67 -19.96
N HIS A 36 -17.90 -17.34 -18.94
CA HIS A 36 -18.90 -18.25 -18.38
C HIS A 36 -20.15 -18.18 -19.24
N THR A 37 -20.32 -19.17 -20.12
CA THR A 37 -21.61 -19.40 -20.77
C THR A 37 -22.58 -19.91 -19.70
N LEU A 38 -23.41 -19.01 -19.15
CA LEU A 38 -24.54 -19.44 -18.31
C LEU A 38 -25.61 -20.08 -19.21
N VAL A 39 -25.83 -21.38 -19.03
CA VAL A 39 -27.03 -22.08 -19.52
C VAL A 39 -28.20 -21.62 -18.65
N GLY A 40 -29.10 -20.83 -19.24
CA GLY A 40 -30.24 -20.22 -18.55
C GLY A 40 -31.25 -21.25 -18.05
N HIS A 41 -31.50 -21.27 -16.75
CA HIS A 41 -32.72 -21.84 -16.18
C HIS A 41 -33.72 -20.71 -15.99
N SER A 42 -34.86 -20.79 -16.69
CA SER A 42 -35.97 -19.85 -16.60
C SER A 42 -36.75 -20.05 -15.30
N GLY A 43 -36.25 -19.45 -14.21
CA GLY A 43 -36.98 -19.25 -12.96
C GLY A 43 -37.21 -17.76 -12.74
N GLY A 44 -38.45 -17.35 -12.45
CA GLY A 44 -38.84 -15.98 -12.12
C GLY A 44 -38.14 -15.48 -10.86
N GLY A 45 -36.90 -15.02 -11.00
CA GLY A 45 -36.09 -14.46 -9.92
C GLY A 45 -36.38 -12.98 -9.75
N VAL A 46 -36.64 -12.57 -8.51
CA VAL A 46 -36.64 -11.15 -8.11
C VAL A 46 -35.29 -10.56 -8.50
N ARG A 47 -35.30 -9.56 -9.40
CA ARG A 47 -34.08 -8.89 -9.83
C ARG A 47 -33.58 -7.99 -8.69
N ILE A 48 -32.62 -8.48 -7.91
CA ILE A 48 -31.96 -7.68 -6.89
C ILE A 48 -31.09 -6.64 -7.60
N VAL A 49 -31.57 -5.39 -7.65
CA VAL A 49 -30.79 -4.26 -8.16
C VAL A 49 -29.80 -3.87 -7.08
N ARG A 50 -28.50 -3.99 -7.37
CA ARG A 50 -27.44 -3.52 -6.48
C ARG A 50 -27.31 -2.00 -6.59
N PRO A 51 -27.42 -1.24 -5.49
CA PRO A 51 -27.09 0.18 -5.50
C PRO A 51 -25.65 0.42 -5.99
N LYS A 52 -25.40 1.54 -6.66
CA LYS A 52 -24.08 1.88 -7.19
C LYS A 52 -23.23 2.58 -6.13
N LEU A 53 -22.06 2.00 -5.83
CA LEU A 53 -20.99 2.72 -5.16
C LEU A 53 -20.38 3.77 -6.11
N LYS A 54 -19.86 4.86 -5.55
CA LYS A 54 -19.36 6.01 -6.33
C LYS A 54 -17.84 6.08 -6.38
N GLY A 55 -17.16 5.47 -5.42
CA GLY A 55 -15.71 5.48 -5.28
C GLY A 55 -15.31 5.08 -3.86
N ILE A 56 -14.02 5.19 -3.56
CA ILE A 56 -13.48 5.05 -2.21
C ILE A 56 -13.51 6.44 -1.57
N LEU A 57 -14.30 6.59 -0.50
CA LEU A 57 -14.37 7.87 0.23
C LEU A 57 -13.25 8.01 1.26
N GLU A 58 -12.92 6.91 1.94
CA GLU A 58 -11.95 6.87 3.02
C GLU A 58 -10.92 5.76 2.76
N THR A 59 -9.64 6.09 2.88
CA THR A 59 -8.54 5.13 2.85
C THR A 59 -7.79 5.20 4.19
N CYS A 60 -7.55 4.05 4.80
CA CYS A 60 -7.02 3.96 6.16
C CYS A 60 -5.69 3.20 6.19
N LEU A 61 -4.69 3.78 6.84
CA LEU A 61 -3.48 3.08 7.30
C LEU A 61 -3.35 3.21 8.83
N TYR A 62 -2.42 2.45 9.39
CA TYR A 62 -2.19 2.39 10.82
C TYR A 62 -0.76 2.78 11.17
N ALA A 63 -0.61 3.55 12.24
CA ALA A 63 0.69 3.93 12.81
C ALA A 63 0.53 4.12 14.32
N GLU A 64 1.38 3.47 15.12
CA GLU A 64 1.37 3.66 16.58
C GLU A 64 1.94 5.01 17.01
N LYS A 65 2.93 5.53 16.28
CA LYS A 65 3.60 6.82 16.53
C LYS A 65 3.04 7.88 15.59
N LEU A 66 1.93 8.51 15.99
CA LEU A 66 1.21 9.46 15.13
C LEU A 66 2.01 10.73 14.86
N GLU A 67 2.86 11.18 15.79
CA GLU A 67 3.68 12.39 15.61
C GLU A 67 4.70 12.18 14.50
N ALA A 68 5.32 10.99 14.45
CA ALA A 68 6.25 10.61 13.38
C ALA A 68 5.52 10.49 12.03
N ALA A 69 4.29 9.96 12.04
CA ALA A 69 3.45 9.91 10.83
C ALA A 69 3.07 11.33 10.37
N GLU A 70 2.60 12.21 11.26
CA GLU A 70 2.23 13.59 10.94
C GLU A 70 3.41 14.35 10.32
N GLU A 71 4.60 14.26 10.93
CA GLU A 71 5.82 14.88 10.39
C GLU A 71 6.16 14.31 9.01
N PHE A 72 6.13 12.99 8.84
CA PHE A 72 6.46 12.36 7.58
C PHE A 72 5.48 12.75 6.46
N TYR A 73 4.18 12.59 6.68
CA TYR A 73 3.18 12.90 5.66
C TYR A 73 3.14 14.40 5.33
N GLY A 74 3.37 15.27 6.30
CA GLY A 74 3.50 16.71 6.07
C GLY A 74 4.76 17.09 5.30
N ARG A 75 5.93 16.56 5.69
CA ARG A 75 7.21 16.90 5.07
C ARG A 75 7.40 16.26 3.69
N VAL A 76 7.00 15.00 3.53
CA VAL A 76 7.26 14.21 2.32
C VAL A 76 6.15 14.41 1.29
N LEU A 77 4.88 14.34 1.70
CA LEU A 77 3.73 14.43 0.79
C LEU A 77 3.03 15.79 0.81
N GLY A 78 3.45 16.73 1.67
CA GLY A 78 2.81 18.04 1.77
C GLY A 78 1.43 18.03 2.42
N LEU A 79 1.05 16.95 3.11
CA LEU A 79 -0.30 16.80 3.67
C LEU A 79 -0.42 17.49 5.03
N VAL A 80 -1.48 18.29 5.20
CA VAL A 80 -1.82 18.93 6.48
C VAL A 80 -3.09 18.32 7.03
N PRO A 81 -3.11 17.81 8.28
CA PRO A 81 -4.31 17.22 8.84
C PRO A 81 -5.38 18.29 9.07
N PHE A 82 -6.62 18.03 8.66
CA PHE A 82 -7.75 18.92 8.96
C PHE A 82 -8.43 18.56 10.29
N ALA A 83 -8.20 17.35 10.79
CA ALA A 83 -8.62 16.89 12.10
C ALA A 83 -7.58 15.92 12.65
N LYS A 84 -7.31 16.01 13.95
CA LYS A 84 -6.44 15.07 14.67
C LYS A 84 -6.84 14.97 16.14
N GLU A 85 -6.53 13.82 16.72
CA GLU A 85 -6.66 13.56 18.15
C GLU A 85 -5.40 12.82 18.61
N GLU A 86 -4.72 13.40 19.60
CA GLU A 86 -3.49 12.86 20.15
C GLU A 86 -3.67 11.40 20.58
N GLY A 87 -2.72 10.55 20.19
CA GLY A 87 -2.77 9.12 20.48
C GLY A 87 -3.83 8.32 19.72
N ARG A 88 -4.72 8.94 18.94
CA ARG A 88 -5.82 8.25 18.23
C ARG A 88 -5.78 8.35 16.71
N HIS A 89 -5.72 9.54 16.12
CA HIS A 89 -5.81 9.67 14.66
C HIS A 89 -5.27 10.97 14.03
N LEU A 90 -5.00 10.91 12.73
CA LEU A 90 -4.73 12.02 11.82
C LEU A 90 -5.58 11.89 10.55
N PHE A 91 -6.34 12.92 10.18
CA PHE A 91 -7.18 12.91 8.98
C PHE A 91 -6.76 13.99 7.99
N PHE A 92 -6.54 13.59 6.73
CA PHE A 92 -6.09 14.44 5.63
C PHE A 92 -7.15 14.49 4.54
N ARG A 93 -7.40 15.69 4.00
CA ARG A 93 -8.16 15.80 2.74
C ARG A 93 -7.25 15.35 1.60
N PHE A 94 -7.75 14.46 0.75
CA PHE A 94 -6.98 13.97 -0.39
C PHE A 94 -7.91 13.68 -1.58
N GLY A 95 -7.75 14.46 -2.65
CA GLY A 95 -8.68 14.44 -3.78
C GLY A 95 -10.13 14.70 -3.33
N GLU A 96 -11.05 13.85 -3.79
CA GLU A 96 -12.46 13.88 -3.39
C GLU A 96 -12.76 13.12 -2.08
N GLY A 97 -11.73 12.55 -1.44
CA GLY A 97 -11.86 11.69 -0.27
C GLY A 97 -11.02 12.12 0.93
N VAL A 98 -10.83 11.17 1.83
CA VAL A 98 -10.09 11.34 3.08
C VAL A 98 -9.06 10.22 3.24
N PHE A 99 -7.84 10.61 3.56
CA PHE A 99 -6.79 9.69 3.95
C PHE A 99 -6.63 9.73 5.48
N LEU A 100 -6.71 8.57 6.11
CA LEU A 100 -6.83 8.41 7.56
C LEU A 100 -5.64 7.60 8.07
N ILE A 101 -4.97 8.11 9.10
CA ILE A 101 -3.99 7.35 9.87
C ILE A 101 -4.54 7.18 11.28
N PHE A 102 -4.66 5.93 11.74
CA PHE A 102 -5.10 5.64 13.10
C PHE A 102 -4.01 4.94 13.90
N ASN A 103 -4.03 5.16 15.23
CA ASN A 103 -3.34 4.27 16.15
C ASN A 103 -4.17 2.98 16.29
N PRO A 104 -3.65 1.82 15.84
CA PRO A 104 -4.43 0.57 15.82
C PRO A 104 -4.83 0.14 17.23
N ASN A 105 -4.01 0.43 18.24
CA ASN A 105 -4.31 0.09 19.63
C ASN A 105 -5.46 0.93 20.20
N ALA A 106 -5.59 2.19 19.76
CA ALA A 106 -6.64 3.09 20.24
C ALA A 106 -8.00 2.77 19.58
N THR A 107 -8.01 2.43 18.29
CA THR A 107 -9.25 2.13 17.56
C THR A 107 -9.78 0.71 17.74
N ALA A 108 -8.96 -0.19 18.31
CA ALA A 108 -9.38 -1.54 18.67
C ALA A 108 -10.22 -1.60 19.95
N VAL A 109 -10.30 -0.50 20.72
CA VAL A 109 -11.05 -0.43 21.99
C VAL A 109 -12.54 -0.29 21.73
N THR A 110 -13.33 -1.19 22.32
CA THR A 110 -14.80 -1.20 22.21
C THR A 110 -15.46 -0.13 23.09
N GLY A 111 -16.73 0.19 22.82
CA GLY A 111 -17.54 1.10 23.64
C GLY A 111 -17.68 2.53 23.11
N GLY A 112 -17.16 2.82 21.91
CA GLY A 112 -17.43 4.05 21.18
C GLY A 112 -18.67 3.97 20.28
N ASP A 113 -19.03 5.09 19.67
CA ASP A 113 -20.19 5.22 18.76
C ASP A 113 -20.00 4.55 17.39
N VAL A 114 -18.76 4.20 17.04
CA VAL A 114 -18.39 3.58 15.76
C VAL A 114 -17.74 2.20 15.97
N PRO A 115 -17.89 1.26 15.02
CA PRO A 115 -17.25 -0.05 15.11
C PRO A 115 -15.73 0.04 15.27
N THR A 116 -15.16 -0.88 16.04
CA THR A 116 -13.72 -1.00 16.25
C THR A 116 -12.98 -1.48 15.00
N HIS A 117 -11.74 -1.04 14.85
CA HIS A 117 -10.81 -1.49 13.80
C HIS A 117 -9.36 -1.28 14.27
N GLY A 118 -8.37 -1.87 13.60
CA GLY A 118 -6.97 -1.77 14.03
C GLY A 118 -6.14 -2.93 13.49
N ALA A 119 -5.53 -2.74 12.33
CA ALA A 119 -4.63 -3.75 11.76
C ALA A 119 -3.20 -3.54 12.25
N HIS A 120 -2.48 -4.65 12.42
CA HIS A 120 -1.05 -4.64 12.72
C HIS A 120 -0.24 -5.19 11.54
N GLY A 121 0.95 -4.64 11.34
CA GLY A 121 1.82 -4.93 10.20
C GLY A 121 1.67 -3.93 9.06
N PRO A 122 2.53 -4.03 8.02
CA PRO A 122 2.52 -3.09 6.91
C PRO A 122 1.21 -3.07 6.13
N GLY A 123 0.56 -1.92 6.07
CA GLY A 123 -0.47 -1.61 5.08
C GLY A 123 0.13 -1.14 3.76
N HIS A 124 -0.73 -0.82 2.79
CA HIS A 124 -0.32 -0.30 1.50
C HIS A 124 -1.31 0.73 0.95
N VAL A 125 -0.78 1.78 0.34
CA VAL A 125 -1.56 2.78 -0.42
C VAL A 125 -0.77 3.23 -1.64
N ALA A 126 -1.46 3.40 -2.77
CA ALA A 126 -0.92 4.00 -3.98
C ALA A 126 -1.56 5.37 -4.22
N PHE A 127 -0.74 6.41 -4.20
CA PHE A 127 -1.09 7.77 -4.57
C PHE A 127 -0.90 7.95 -6.06
N ARG A 128 -1.92 8.52 -6.72
CA ARG A 128 -1.84 8.84 -8.14
C ARG A 128 -0.91 10.03 -8.35
N ILE A 129 -0.03 9.91 -9.32
CA ILE A 129 0.78 11.01 -9.87
C ILE A 129 0.65 11.03 -11.40
N GLU A 130 0.97 12.15 -12.03
CA GLU A 130 1.06 12.20 -13.49
C GLU A 130 2.39 11.61 -13.96
N ASP A 131 2.43 11.09 -15.20
CA ASP A 131 3.61 10.42 -15.73
C ASP A 131 4.82 11.38 -15.80
N ASP A 132 4.61 12.62 -16.22
CA ASP A 132 5.66 13.64 -16.29
C ASP A 132 6.17 14.09 -14.90
N GLU A 133 5.47 13.77 -13.81
CA GLU A 133 5.88 14.09 -12.44
C GLU A 133 6.79 13.03 -11.81
N VAL A 134 6.85 11.80 -12.34
CA VAL A 134 7.59 10.68 -11.73
C VAL A 134 9.05 11.05 -11.43
N ASP A 135 9.72 11.74 -12.36
CA ASP A 135 11.13 12.10 -12.17
C ASP A 135 11.32 13.19 -11.11
N SER A 136 10.35 14.11 -11.00
CA SER A 136 10.34 15.13 -9.95
C SER A 136 10.10 14.52 -8.58
N TRP A 137 9.19 13.54 -8.47
CA TRP A 137 8.95 12.79 -7.25
C TRP A 137 10.18 11.98 -6.83
N ARG A 138 10.85 11.31 -7.77
CA ARG A 138 12.10 10.59 -7.49
C ARG A 138 13.15 11.52 -6.87
N LYS A 139 13.33 12.71 -7.47
CA LYS A 139 14.27 13.70 -6.96
C LYS A 139 13.86 14.22 -5.59
N HIS A 140 12.59 14.57 -5.40
CA HIS A 140 12.05 15.08 -4.13
C HIS A 140 12.24 14.10 -2.98
N LEU A 141 11.92 12.81 -3.20
CA LEU A 141 12.16 11.75 -2.20
C LEU A 141 13.64 11.64 -1.85
N SER A 142 14.53 11.62 -2.86
CA SER A 142 15.97 11.57 -2.65
C SER A 142 16.52 12.79 -1.90
N ASP A 143 16.06 14.00 -2.23
CA ASP A 143 16.49 15.25 -1.57
C ASP A 143 16.09 15.26 -0.09
N LEU A 144 14.95 14.64 0.24
CA LEU A 144 14.45 14.49 1.61
C LEU A 144 15.02 13.28 2.36
N GLY A 145 15.92 12.52 1.73
CA GLY A 145 16.55 11.33 2.30
C GLY A 145 15.59 10.15 2.47
N VAL A 146 14.48 10.12 1.72
CA VAL A 146 13.55 8.98 1.70
C VAL A 146 14.06 7.95 0.70
N GLU A 147 14.33 6.74 1.18
CA GLU A 147 14.75 5.63 0.34
C GLU A 147 13.60 5.14 -0.55
N ILE A 148 13.86 5.07 -1.86
CA ILE A 148 12.99 4.39 -2.81
C ILE A 148 13.35 2.90 -2.78
N GLU A 149 12.47 2.09 -2.21
CA GLU A 149 12.63 0.65 -2.06
C GLU A 149 12.55 -0.07 -3.41
N LEU A 150 11.70 0.42 -4.32
CA LEU A 150 11.52 -0.16 -5.65
C LEU A 150 10.97 0.87 -6.64
N GLU A 151 11.49 0.84 -7.86
CA GLU A 151 10.93 1.56 -9.01
C GLU A 151 10.57 0.56 -10.11
N LEU A 152 9.36 0.66 -10.66
CA LEU A 152 8.86 -0.23 -11.71
C LEU A 152 8.36 0.56 -12.92
N ASN A 153 8.76 0.09 -14.11
CA ASN A 153 8.11 0.40 -15.38
C ASN A 153 7.28 -0.82 -15.78
N TRP A 154 5.96 -0.67 -15.83
CA TRP A 154 5.07 -1.81 -16.05
C TRP A 154 4.97 -2.17 -17.54
N PRO A 155 4.97 -3.46 -17.91
CA PRO A 155 4.79 -3.88 -19.31
C PRO A 155 3.46 -3.42 -19.92
N SER A 156 2.43 -3.24 -19.09
CA SER A 156 1.12 -2.72 -19.48
C SER A 156 1.09 -1.19 -19.67
N GLY A 157 2.19 -0.50 -19.37
CA GLY A 157 2.27 0.96 -19.32
C GLY A 157 2.19 1.48 -17.88
N GLY A 158 2.72 2.69 -17.67
CA GLY A 158 2.77 3.38 -16.39
C GLY A 158 3.96 3.01 -15.51
N ARG A 159 4.13 3.79 -14.44
CA ARG A 159 5.29 3.74 -13.55
C ARG A 159 4.88 3.78 -12.08
N SER A 160 5.70 3.17 -11.23
CA SER A 160 5.51 3.15 -9.78
C SER A 160 6.82 3.41 -9.03
N LEU A 161 6.77 4.22 -7.98
CA LEU A 161 7.83 4.40 -6.98
C LEU A 161 7.33 3.93 -5.62
N TYR A 162 8.01 2.95 -5.02
CA TYR A 162 7.68 2.41 -3.69
C TYR A 162 8.66 2.89 -2.63
N PHE A 163 8.14 3.27 -1.47
CA PHE A 163 8.92 3.69 -0.30
C PHE A 163 8.13 3.41 0.98
N ARG A 164 8.75 3.63 2.14
CA ARG A 164 8.16 3.36 3.45
C ARG A 164 7.83 4.63 4.20
N ASP A 165 6.71 4.61 4.91
CA ASP A 165 6.48 5.55 6.00
C ASP A 165 7.18 5.07 7.30
N PRO A 166 7.18 5.87 8.39
CA PRO A 166 7.81 5.49 9.64
C PRO A 166 7.19 4.28 10.36
N ALA A 167 5.95 3.90 10.00
CA ALA A 167 5.29 2.71 10.53
C ALA A 167 5.58 1.45 9.69
N GLY A 168 6.31 1.59 8.58
CA GLY A 168 6.64 0.50 7.68
C GLY A 168 5.55 0.19 6.64
N ASN A 169 4.51 1.03 6.52
CA ASN A 169 3.52 0.90 5.46
C ASN A 169 4.20 1.10 4.09
N SER A 170 3.75 0.35 3.09
CA SER A 170 4.22 0.49 1.70
C SER A 170 3.46 1.60 1.00
N LEU A 171 4.13 2.72 0.77
CA LEU A 171 3.57 3.83 0.00
C LEU A 171 4.05 3.69 -1.44
N GLU A 172 3.15 3.93 -2.37
CA GLU A 172 3.42 3.92 -3.80
C GLU A 172 3.01 5.26 -4.40
N LEU A 173 3.85 5.85 -5.23
CA LEU A 173 3.46 6.89 -6.19
C LEU A 173 3.34 6.22 -7.55
N ALA A 174 2.13 6.15 -8.09
CA ALA A 174 1.83 5.43 -9.32
C ALA A 174 1.13 6.30 -10.34
N THR A 175 1.51 6.14 -11.60
CA THR A 175 0.72 6.67 -12.71
C THR A 175 -0.52 5.78 -12.92
N ALA A 176 -1.62 6.33 -13.42
CA ALA A 176 -2.87 5.57 -13.52
C ALA A 176 -2.88 4.55 -14.68
N GLU A 177 -1.95 4.71 -15.62
CA GLU A 177 -1.69 3.83 -16.76
C GLU A 177 -1.33 2.41 -16.31
N VAL A 178 -0.80 2.23 -15.07
CA VAL A 178 -0.57 0.89 -14.51
C VAL A 178 -1.84 0.04 -14.45
N TRP A 179 -3.00 0.68 -14.41
CA TRP A 179 -4.33 0.07 -14.46
C TRP A 179 -5.10 0.33 -15.76
N GLY A 180 -4.44 0.88 -16.78
CA GLY A 180 -5.08 1.27 -18.05
C GLY A 180 -6.10 2.40 -17.90
N ILE A 181 -6.06 3.16 -16.81
CA ILE A 181 -6.97 4.29 -16.57
C ILE A 181 -6.42 5.50 -17.32
N GLN A 182 -7.07 5.84 -18.44
CA GLN A 182 -6.66 6.98 -19.26
C GLN A 182 -6.86 8.31 -18.52
N THR A 183 -5.81 9.12 -18.46
CA THR A 183 -5.81 10.55 -18.14
C THR A 183 -6.42 11.35 -19.30
N LYS A 184 -7.64 11.03 -19.74
CA LYS A 184 -8.30 11.86 -20.76
C LYS A 184 -8.73 13.18 -20.13
N ASN A 185 -8.10 14.26 -20.59
CA ASN A 185 -8.48 15.67 -20.47
C ASN A 185 -9.86 15.87 -19.83
N ILE A 186 -9.86 16.30 -18.57
CA ILE A 186 -11.01 17.01 -18.02
C ILE A 186 -11.08 18.32 -18.82
N PRO A 187 -12.16 18.58 -19.57
CA PRO A 187 -12.32 19.85 -20.29
C PRO A 187 -12.37 21.04 -19.33
#